data_AF-A0A0C2RXI5-F1
#
_entry.id   AF-A0A0C2RXI5-F1
#
_cell.length_a   1.000
_cell.length_b   1.000
_cell.length_c   1.000
_cell.angle_alpha   90.00
_cell.angle_beta   90.00
_cell.angle_gamma   90.00
#
_symmetry.space_group_name_H-M   'P 1'
#
loop_
_entity.id
_entity.type
_entity.pdbx_description
1 polymer ?
#
loop_
_entity_poly.entity_id
_entity_poly.type
_entity_poly.pdbx_seq_one_letter_code
_entity_poly.pdbx_strand_id
1 'polypeptide(L)'
;MYIVRRLVFGNRASPRCWCAVSGLLCWIATRKLDIHGLHVYMDDFFGWDFADNLIQYRGMRRPRKQVQLLLFWEAIRCPFSDVKQQHGEVLKIIGFWIDANFGSISLSPHSVDDLIEKITSFLSHRQHALRDWQRLAGHINWLFNVLPWGRPALTEFYRKISGKRHQFAMIPLNRTIVEDLSWLRAIIPKSIGI
;
A
#
# COMPACT_ATOMS: atom_id res chain seq x y z
N MET A 1 -26.83 -11.13 24.57
CA MET A 1 -25.49 -11.60 24.15
C MET A 1 -25.53 -11.86 22.66
N TYR A 2 -24.71 -11.16 21.86
CA TYR A 2 -24.67 -11.36 20.41
C TYR A 2 -23.45 -12.22 20.06
N ILE A 3 -23.69 -13.40 19.49
CA ILE A 3 -22.62 -14.28 18.98
C ILE A 3 -22.42 -13.96 17.51
N VAL A 4 -21.20 -13.54 17.15
CA VAL A 4 -20.89 -13.25 15.75
C VAL A 4 -20.44 -14.53 15.05
N ARG A 5 -21.09 -14.86 13.92
CA ARG A 5 -20.83 -16.08 13.13
C ARG A 5 -19.89 -15.86 11.94
N ARG A 6 -19.36 -14.65 11.78
CA ARG A 6 -18.48 -14.23 10.68
C ARG A 6 -17.25 -13.53 11.23
N LEU A 7 -16.20 -13.47 10.41
CA LEU A 7 -15.04 -12.64 10.72
C LEU A 7 -15.49 -11.18 10.86
N VAL A 8 -15.08 -10.55 11.94
CA VAL A 8 -15.40 -9.14 12.23
C VAL A 8 -14.19 -8.25 11.98
N PHE A 9 -14.46 -7.05 11.47
CA PHE A 9 -13.44 -6.00 11.40
C PHE A 9 -12.97 -5.60 12.80
N GLY A 10 -11.69 -5.24 12.91
CA GLY A 10 -11.07 -4.85 14.18
C GLY A 10 -10.62 -6.01 15.08
N ASN A 11 -11.03 -7.25 14.81
CA ASN A 11 -10.49 -8.41 15.51
C ASN A 11 -9.11 -8.81 14.96
N ARG A 12 -8.15 -9.05 15.85
CA ARG A 12 -6.79 -9.50 15.52
C ARG A 12 -6.72 -10.81 14.72
N ALA A 13 -7.68 -11.72 14.91
CA ALA A 13 -7.71 -13.00 14.22
C ALA A 13 -8.24 -12.91 12.79
N SER A 14 -9.20 -12.01 12.53
CA SER A 14 -9.88 -11.91 11.24
C SER A 14 -8.93 -11.71 10.05
N PRO A 15 -7.96 -10.78 10.08
CA PRO A 15 -6.99 -10.62 8.99
C PRO A 15 -6.19 -11.89 8.72
N ARG A 16 -5.79 -12.63 9.76
CA ARG A 16 -5.00 -13.87 9.59
C ARG A 16 -5.82 -14.95 8.91
N CYS A 17 -7.05 -15.17 9.37
CA CYS A 17 -7.95 -16.14 8.75
C CYS A 17 -8.24 -15.76 7.30
N TRP A 18 -8.48 -14.47 7.04
CA TRP A 18 -8.75 -14.00 5.69
C TRP A 18 -7.55 -14.16 4.76
N CYS A 19 -6.35 -13.79 5.17
CA CYS A 19 -5.13 -13.98 4.36
C CYS A 19 -4.90 -15.45 3.99
N ALA A 20 -5.21 -16.39 4.89
CA ALA A 20 -5.10 -17.82 4.59
C ALA A 20 -6.09 -18.24 3.48
N VAL A 21 -7.34 -17.76 3.56
CA VAL A 21 -8.37 -18.01 2.54
C VAL A 21 -8.00 -17.34 1.21
N SER A 22 -7.65 -16.05 1.22
CA SER A 22 -7.31 -15.32 -0.01
C SER A 22 -6.05 -15.86 -0.68
N GLY A 23 -5.05 -16.31 0.10
CA GLY A 23 -3.90 -17.04 -0.39
C GLY A 23 -4.26 -18.37 -1.06
N LEU A 24 -5.17 -19.15 -0.47
CA LEU A 24 -5.68 -20.38 -1.09
C LEU A 24 -6.44 -20.09 -2.40
N LEU A 25 -7.30 -19.08 -2.41
CA LEU A 25 -8.04 -18.67 -3.62
C LEU A 25 -7.08 -18.24 -4.73
N CYS A 26 -6.04 -17.47 -4.39
CA CYS A 26 -4.98 -17.09 -5.32
C CYS A 26 -4.22 -18.33 -5.85
N TRP A 27 -3.91 -19.29 -4.99
CA TRP A 27 -3.28 -20.55 -5.41
C TRP A 27 -4.18 -21.35 -6.36
N ILE A 28 -5.48 -21.48 -6.08
CA ILE A 28 -6.43 -22.17 -6.98
C ILE A 28 -6.47 -21.45 -8.33
N ALA A 29 -6.63 -20.13 -8.32
CA ALA A 29 -6.67 -19.33 -9.54
C ALA A 29 -5.40 -19.50 -10.38
N THR A 30 -4.22 -19.45 -9.75
CA THR A 30 -2.94 -19.58 -10.47
C THR A 30 -2.62 -21.01 -10.91
N ARG A 31 -3.00 -22.04 -10.15
CA ARG A 31 -2.60 -23.44 -10.40
C ARG A 31 -3.65 -24.30 -11.08
N LYS A 32 -4.93 -23.99 -10.90
CA LYS A 32 -6.05 -24.76 -11.44
C LYS A 32 -6.76 -24.02 -12.56
N LEU A 33 -6.72 -22.68 -12.53
CA LEU A 33 -7.34 -21.85 -13.56
C LEU A 33 -6.30 -21.15 -14.46
N ASP A 34 -5.01 -21.46 -14.32
CA ASP A 34 -3.98 -20.95 -15.23
C ASP A 34 -3.88 -19.41 -15.30
N ILE A 35 -4.30 -18.71 -14.24
CA ILE A 35 -4.23 -17.25 -14.15
C ILE A 35 -2.82 -16.84 -13.71
N HIS A 36 -1.86 -16.93 -14.63
CA HIS A 36 -0.46 -16.60 -14.35
C HIS A 36 -0.25 -15.10 -14.07
N GLY A 37 0.61 -14.81 -13.09
CA GLY A 37 0.91 -13.44 -12.67
C GLY A 37 -0.15 -12.80 -11.77
N LEU A 38 -1.06 -13.62 -11.21
CA LEU A 38 -2.00 -13.17 -10.20
C LEU A 38 -1.32 -13.08 -8.82
N HIS A 39 -1.52 -11.95 -8.18
CA HIS A 39 -1.05 -11.63 -6.84
C HIS A 39 -2.23 -11.25 -5.96
N VAL A 40 -2.06 -11.39 -4.65
CA VAL A 40 -3.06 -11.01 -3.66
C VAL A 40 -2.39 -10.30 -2.48
N TYR A 41 -2.99 -9.20 -2.05
CA TYR A 41 -2.69 -8.55 -0.79
C TYR A 41 -4.00 -8.27 -0.06
N MET A 42 -4.22 -8.93 1.09
CA MET A 42 -5.49 -8.86 1.81
C MET A 42 -6.69 -9.23 0.90
N ASP A 43 -7.56 -8.26 0.61
CA ASP A 43 -8.74 -8.37 -0.26
C ASP A 43 -8.44 -8.01 -1.73
N ASP A 44 -7.27 -7.44 -2.02
CA ASP A 44 -6.93 -6.90 -3.33
C ASP A 44 -6.21 -7.97 -4.16
N PHE A 45 -6.89 -8.46 -5.19
CA PHE A 45 -6.32 -9.31 -6.23
C PHE A 45 -5.93 -8.47 -7.43
N PHE A 46 -4.72 -8.66 -7.94
CA PHE A 46 -4.19 -7.89 -9.06
C PHE A 46 -3.21 -8.73 -9.87
N GLY A 47 -3.02 -8.38 -11.14
CA GLY A 47 -2.13 -9.09 -12.04
C GLY A 47 -1.99 -8.35 -13.36
N TRP A 48 -1.35 -9.00 -14.32
CA TRP A 48 -1.07 -8.42 -15.63
C TRP A 48 -1.60 -9.33 -16.75
N ASP A 49 -1.95 -8.69 -17.86
CA ASP A 49 -2.34 -9.34 -19.11
C ASP A 49 -1.83 -8.50 -20.29
N PHE A 50 -1.76 -9.09 -21.48
CA PHE A 50 -1.39 -8.35 -22.68
C PHE A 50 -2.54 -7.43 -23.13
N ALA A 51 -2.21 -6.26 -23.67
CA ALA A 51 -3.18 -5.22 -24.02
C ALA A 51 -4.21 -5.68 -25.08
N ASP A 52 -3.84 -6.63 -25.93
CA ASP A 52 -4.69 -7.23 -26.95
C ASP A 52 -5.54 -8.40 -26.44
N ASN A 53 -5.25 -8.94 -25.26
CA ASN A 53 -5.94 -10.08 -24.66
C ASN A 53 -7.24 -9.66 -23.91
N LEU A 54 -8.13 -8.98 -24.63
CA LEU A 54 -9.41 -8.47 -24.11
C LEU A 54 -10.59 -9.26 -24.64
N ILE A 55 -11.45 -9.73 -23.73
CA ILE A 55 -12.71 -10.45 -24.06
C ILE A 55 -13.93 -9.70 -23.54
N GLN A 56 -15.08 -9.96 -24.15
CA GLN A 56 -16.36 -9.36 -23.76
C GLN A 56 -16.89 -10.03 -22.48
N TYR A 57 -17.19 -9.24 -21.46
CA TYR A 57 -17.81 -9.69 -20.22
C TYR A 57 -18.75 -8.63 -19.67
N ARG A 58 -20.01 -9.00 -19.42
CA ARG A 58 -21.08 -8.10 -18.93
C ARG A 58 -21.16 -6.77 -19.71
N GLY A 59 -21.04 -6.84 -21.04
CA GLY A 59 -21.14 -5.65 -21.91
C GLY A 59 -19.88 -4.79 -22.03
N MET A 60 -18.76 -5.17 -21.40
CA MET A 60 -17.50 -4.44 -21.45
C MET A 60 -16.33 -5.35 -21.87
N ARG A 61 -15.35 -4.81 -22.60
CA ARG A 61 -14.10 -5.52 -22.88
C ARG A 61 -13.18 -5.45 -21.67
N ARG A 62 -12.67 -6.60 -21.24
CA ARG A 62 -11.79 -6.74 -20.07
C ARG A 62 -10.68 -7.75 -20.34
N PRO A 63 -9.51 -7.66 -19.67
CA PRO A 63 -8.46 -8.66 -19.72
C PRO A 63 -9.01 -10.08 -19.49
N ARG A 64 -8.60 -11.03 -20.33
CA ARG A 64 -9.06 -12.42 -20.26
C ARG A 64 -8.82 -13.03 -18.88
N LYS A 65 -7.62 -12.84 -18.31
CA LYS A 65 -7.28 -13.34 -16.98
C LYS A 65 -8.17 -12.72 -15.89
N GLN A 66 -8.51 -11.44 -16.01
CA GLN A 66 -9.43 -10.78 -15.09
C GLN A 66 -10.82 -11.42 -15.17
N VAL A 67 -11.37 -11.62 -16.38
CA VAL A 67 -12.67 -12.25 -16.56
C VAL A 67 -12.69 -13.67 -16.01
N GLN A 68 -11.63 -14.44 -16.21
CA GLN A 68 -11.53 -15.79 -15.67
C GLN A 68 -11.57 -15.81 -14.13
N LEU A 69 -10.94 -14.82 -13.49
CA LEU A 69 -11.02 -14.63 -12.05
C LEU A 69 -12.45 -14.25 -11.61
N LEU A 70 -13.14 -13.40 -12.36
CA LEU A 70 -14.53 -13.01 -12.07
C LEU A 70 -15.48 -14.21 -12.18
N LEU A 71 -15.34 -15.04 -13.20
CA LEU A 71 -16.09 -16.29 -13.36
C LEU A 71 -15.82 -17.25 -12.19
N PHE A 72 -14.58 -17.31 -11.69
CA PHE A 72 -14.26 -18.08 -10.50
C PHE A 72 -14.99 -17.54 -9.27
N TRP A 73 -15.05 -16.21 -9.07
CA TRP A 73 -15.82 -15.60 -8.00
C TRP A 73 -17.32 -15.93 -8.10
N GLU A 74 -17.90 -15.87 -9.30
CA GLU A 74 -19.29 -16.28 -9.52
C GLU A 74 -19.52 -17.75 -9.14
N ALA A 75 -18.62 -18.64 -9.55
CA ALA A 75 -18.72 -20.07 -9.28
C ALA A 75 -18.73 -20.40 -7.78
N ILE A 76 -17.89 -19.71 -6.99
CA ILE A 76 -17.85 -19.91 -5.53
C ILE A 76 -18.80 -18.97 -4.76
N ARG A 77 -19.58 -18.16 -5.48
CA ARG A 77 -20.47 -17.12 -4.92
C ARG A 77 -19.73 -16.12 -4.03
N CYS A 78 -18.48 -15.81 -4.36
CA CYS A 78 -17.72 -14.74 -3.72
C CYS A 78 -18.24 -13.39 -4.23
N PRO A 79 -18.70 -12.48 -3.36
CA PRO A 79 -19.17 -11.19 -3.80
C PRO A 79 -18.02 -10.33 -4.31
N PHE A 80 -18.24 -9.66 -5.43
CA PHE A 80 -17.36 -8.63 -5.96
C PHE A 80 -18.19 -7.46 -6.49
N SER A 81 -17.54 -6.31 -6.62
CA SER A 81 -18.16 -5.08 -7.12
C SER A 81 -17.56 -4.71 -8.47
N ASP A 82 -18.39 -4.51 -9.49
CA ASP A 82 -17.93 -4.17 -10.85
C ASP A 82 -17.13 -2.85 -10.89
N VAL A 83 -17.47 -1.87 -10.04
CA VAL A 83 -16.71 -0.60 -9.93
C VAL A 83 -15.28 -0.78 -9.39
N LYS A 84 -15.00 -1.89 -8.70
CA LYS A 84 -13.65 -2.23 -8.22
C LYS A 84 -12.86 -3.02 -9.26
N GLN A 85 -13.51 -3.52 -10.32
CA GLN A 85 -12.85 -4.32 -11.35
C GLN A 85 -12.23 -3.40 -12.39
N GLN A 86 -11.13 -2.77 -12.03
CA GLN A 86 -10.41 -1.83 -12.89
C GLN A 86 -9.33 -2.55 -13.70
N HIS A 87 -8.99 -2.01 -14.87
CA HIS A 87 -7.83 -2.40 -15.67
C HIS A 87 -7.33 -1.20 -16.47
N GLY A 88 -6.07 -1.22 -16.89
CA GLY A 88 -5.45 -0.15 -17.66
C GLY A 88 -3.94 -0.29 -17.65
N GLU A 89 -3.25 0.58 -18.39
CA GLU A 89 -1.79 0.64 -18.43
C GLU A 89 -1.20 1.05 -17.08
N VAL A 90 -1.84 2.05 -16.44
CA VAL A 90 -1.49 2.54 -15.11
C VAL A 90 -2.65 2.29 -14.15
N LEU A 91 -2.39 1.56 -13.06
CA LEU A 91 -3.42 1.16 -12.11
C LEU A 91 -3.02 1.48 -10.66
N LYS A 92 -4.00 1.86 -9.84
CA LYS A 92 -3.80 2.00 -8.41
C LYS A 92 -3.95 0.64 -7.72
N ILE A 93 -2.85 0.09 -7.20
CA ILE A 93 -2.79 -1.19 -6.49
C ILE A 93 -2.28 -0.94 -5.07
N ILE A 94 -3.01 -1.41 -4.06
CA ILE A 94 -2.72 -1.26 -2.62
C ILE A 94 -2.36 0.18 -2.16
N GLY A 95 -2.77 1.19 -2.92
CA GLY A 95 -2.47 2.61 -2.64
C GLY A 95 -1.36 3.23 -3.47
N PHE A 96 -0.64 2.46 -4.29
CA PHE A 96 0.39 2.95 -5.22
C PHE A 96 -0.12 2.93 -6.66
N TRP A 97 0.34 3.88 -7.46
CA TRP A 97 0.18 3.85 -8.91
C TRP A 97 1.27 2.97 -9.51
N ILE A 98 0.88 2.01 -10.33
CA ILE A 98 1.78 1.06 -10.96
C ILE A 98 1.63 1.18 -12.47
N ASP A 99 2.74 1.41 -13.15
CA ASP A 99 2.85 1.30 -14.60
C ASP A 99 3.67 0.05 -14.92
N ALA A 100 3.00 -0.99 -15.41
CA ALA A 100 3.63 -2.26 -15.71
C ALA A 100 4.49 -2.22 -16.98
N ASN A 101 4.22 -1.30 -17.91
CA ASN A 101 4.96 -1.15 -19.15
C ASN A 101 6.30 -0.45 -18.91
N PHE A 102 6.28 0.59 -18.07
CA PHE A 102 7.49 1.32 -17.68
C PHE A 102 8.22 0.66 -16.49
N GLY A 103 7.55 -0.20 -15.73
CA GLY A 103 8.10 -0.85 -14.55
C GLY A 103 8.26 0.09 -13.35
N SER A 104 7.40 1.10 -13.23
CA SER A 104 7.43 2.06 -12.13
C SER A 104 6.30 1.83 -11.13
N ILE A 105 6.60 2.25 -9.90
CA ILE A 105 5.64 2.36 -8.80
C ILE A 105 5.76 3.80 -8.29
N SER A 106 4.65 4.48 -8.08
CA SER A 106 4.63 5.87 -7.61
C SER A 106 3.53 6.10 -6.58
N LEU A 107 3.71 7.16 -5.79
CA LEU A 107 2.63 7.74 -4.97
C LEU A 107 1.84 8.73 -5.84
N SER A 108 0.60 9.04 -5.46
CA SER A 108 -0.08 10.16 -6.11
C SER A 108 0.67 11.47 -5.82
N PRO A 109 0.70 12.44 -6.74
CA PRO A 109 1.33 13.75 -6.50
C PRO A 109 0.86 14.38 -5.19
N HIS A 110 -0.45 14.33 -4.93
CA HIS A 110 -1.02 14.81 -3.66
C HIS A 110 -0.47 14.11 -2.42
N SER A 111 -0.21 12.80 -2.47
CA SER A 111 0.38 12.07 -1.34
C SER A 111 1.85 12.44 -1.12
N VAL A 112 2.55 12.80 -2.19
CA VAL A 112 3.92 13.31 -2.12
C VAL A 112 3.93 14.70 -1.48
N ASP A 113 3.04 15.59 -1.92
CA ASP A 113 2.90 16.94 -1.37
C ASP A 113 2.54 16.92 0.12
N ASP A 114 1.54 16.12 0.50
CA ASP A 114 1.12 15.92 1.90
C ASP A 114 2.28 15.40 2.78
N LEU A 115 3.11 14.49 2.26
CA LEU A 115 4.29 14.01 2.99
C LEU A 115 5.35 15.11 3.16
N ILE A 116 5.62 15.90 2.11
CA ILE A 116 6.56 17.02 2.16
C ILE A 116 6.08 18.08 3.15
N GLU A 117 4.78 18.37 3.18
CA GLU A 117 4.16 19.28 4.14
C GLU A 117 4.32 18.77 5.57
N LYS A 118 4.05 17.48 5.82
CA LYS A 118 4.26 16.85 7.14
C LYS A 118 5.71 16.92 7.61
N ILE A 119 6.67 16.65 6.74
CA ILE A 119 8.10 16.78 7.07
C ILE A 119 8.42 18.24 7.38
N THR A 120 7.93 19.18 6.58
CA THR A 120 8.19 20.61 6.77
C THR A 120 7.60 21.14 8.08
N SER A 121 6.36 20.77 8.39
CA SER A 121 5.69 21.09 9.66
C SER A 121 6.40 20.46 10.87
N PHE A 122 6.92 19.25 10.72
CA PHE A 122 7.71 18.61 11.77
C PHE A 122 9.05 19.33 11.99
N LEU A 123 9.71 19.80 10.92
CA LEU A 123 10.97 20.53 11.03
C LEU A 123 10.82 21.98 11.54
N SER A 124 9.61 22.56 11.49
CA SER A 124 9.38 23.94 11.96
C SER A 124 9.38 24.09 13.49
N HIS A 125 9.27 22.98 14.23
CA HIS A 125 9.26 22.97 15.69
C HIS A 125 10.49 22.23 16.24
N ARG A 126 10.98 22.67 17.41
CA ARG A 126 12.18 22.09 18.05
C ARG A 126 11.92 20.78 18.78
N GLN A 127 10.66 20.43 19.04
CA GLN A 127 10.28 19.23 19.78
C GLN A 127 8.85 18.80 19.42
N HIS A 128 8.57 17.50 19.50
CA HIS A 128 7.24 16.93 19.26
C HIS A 128 6.92 15.83 20.26
N ALA A 129 5.63 15.58 20.47
CA ALA A 129 5.18 14.43 21.24
C ALA A 129 5.62 13.12 20.56
N LEU A 130 5.95 12.09 21.34
CA LEU A 130 6.30 10.75 20.82
C LEU A 130 5.29 10.23 19.78
N ARG A 131 4.00 10.51 19.98
CA ARG A 131 2.93 10.15 19.04
C ARG A 131 3.16 10.74 17.64
N ASP A 132 3.62 11.98 17.56
CA ASP A 132 3.82 12.67 16.27
C ASP A 132 5.08 12.17 15.56
N TRP A 133 6.12 11.80 16.33
CA TRP A 133 7.25 11.04 15.78
C TRP A 133 6.77 9.73 15.13
N GLN A 134 5.99 8.93 15.85
CA GLN A 134 5.48 7.64 15.36
C GLN A 134 4.59 7.80 14.13
N ARG A 135 3.74 8.84 14.10
CA ARG A 135 2.90 9.17 12.94
C ARG A 135 3.74 9.52 11.71
N LEU A 136 4.74 10.40 11.87
CA LEU A 136 5.62 10.77 10.76
C LEU A 136 6.43 9.57 10.26
N ALA A 137 6.97 8.75 11.16
CA ALA A 137 7.63 7.50 10.80
C ALA A 137 6.73 6.56 9.99
N GLY A 138 5.45 6.46 10.35
CA GLY A 138 4.46 5.71 9.59
C GLY A 138 4.28 6.23 8.15
N HIS A 139 4.14 7.55 8.00
CA HIS A 139 4.03 8.19 6.68
C HIS A 139 5.29 8.01 5.83
N ILE A 140 6.49 8.16 6.42
CA ILE A 140 7.76 7.97 5.71
C ILE A 140 8.00 6.50 5.36
N ASN A 141 7.66 5.56 6.26
CA ASN A 141 7.72 4.12 5.94
C ASN A 141 6.83 3.76 4.76
N TRP A 142 5.66 4.41 4.64
CA TRP A 142 4.77 4.20 3.49
C TRP A 142 5.45 4.60 2.18
N LEU A 143 6.12 5.77 2.16
CA LEU A 143 6.96 6.22 1.05
C LEU A 143 8.07 5.22 0.70
N PHE A 144 8.72 4.61 1.70
CA PHE A 144 9.84 3.70 1.46
C PHE A 144 9.46 2.35 0.83
N ASN A 145 8.18 2.10 0.57
CA ASN A 145 7.78 1.04 -0.35
C ASN A 145 8.06 1.42 -1.82
N VAL A 146 8.15 2.71 -2.14
CA VAL A 146 8.48 3.26 -3.46
C VAL A 146 9.94 3.71 -3.53
N LEU A 147 10.49 4.26 -2.43
CA LEU A 147 11.88 4.70 -2.33
C LEU A 147 12.65 3.89 -1.27
N PRO A 148 12.95 2.59 -1.53
CA PRO A 148 13.55 1.71 -0.53
C PRO A 148 14.94 2.16 -0.06
N TRP A 149 15.70 2.84 -0.92
CA TRP A 149 17.03 3.37 -0.58
C TRP A 149 16.97 4.60 0.34
N GLY A 150 15.80 5.21 0.57
CA GLY A 150 15.61 6.30 1.53
C GLY A 150 15.59 5.85 2.99
N ARG A 151 15.46 4.53 3.25
CA ARG A 151 15.37 3.94 4.59
C ARG A 151 16.42 4.42 5.61
N PRO A 152 17.69 4.65 5.24
CA PRO A 152 18.68 5.16 6.17
C PRO A 152 18.27 6.46 6.88
N ALA A 153 17.45 7.33 6.26
CA ALA A 153 16.98 8.57 6.86
C ALA A 153 16.09 8.40 8.11
N LEU A 154 15.56 7.19 8.37
CA LEU A 154 14.84 6.90 9.61
C LEU A 154 15.70 6.24 10.69
N THR A 155 16.98 5.98 10.46
CA THR A 155 17.84 5.27 11.42
C THR A 155 17.97 6.04 12.73
N GLU A 156 18.40 7.30 12.67
CA GLU A 156 18.48 8.16 13.85
C GLU A 156 17.10 8.51 14.40
N PHE A 157 16.10 8.59 13.52
CA PHE A 157 14.72 8.83 13.90
C PHE A 157 14.19 7.74 14.85
N TYR A 158 14.37 6.47 14.49
CA TYR A 158 13.99 5.34 15.35
C TYR A 158 14.87 5.23 16.58
N ARG A 159 16.19 5.43 16.46
CA ARG A 159 17.09 5.43 17.62
C ARG A 159 16.65 6.45 18.67
N LYS A 160 16.23 7.64 18.24
CA LYS A 160 15.76 8.71 19.12
C LYS A 160 14.50 8.34 19.88
N ILE A 161 13.57 7.59 19.29
CA ILE A 161 12.30 7.24 19.93
C ILE A 161 12.30 5.85 20.57
N SER A 162 13.37 5.07 20.40
CA SER A 162 13.52 3.74 20.96
C SER A 162 13.35 3.73 22.49
N GLY A 163 12.64 2.74 23.00
CA GLY A 163 12.39 2.57 24.45
C GLY A 163 11.39 3.55 25.06
N LYS A 164 10.98 4.61 24.36
CA LYS A 164 10.04 5.60 24.88
C LYS A 164 8.60 5.09 24.77
N ARG A 165 7.83 5.25 25.87
CA ARG A 165 6.45 4.73 25.96
C ARG A 165 5.39 5.81 26.21
N HIS A 166 5.79 6.97 26.71
CA HIS A 166 4.87 8.06 27.03
C HIS A 166 4.51 8.85 25.77
N GLN A 167 3.29 8.64 25.25
CA GLN A 167 2.85 9.16 23.95
C GLN A 167 2.93 10.69 23.81
N PHE A 168 2.68 11.41 24.90
CA PHE A 168 2.67 12.87 24.93
C PHE A 168 3.98 13.48 25.44
N ALA A 169 5.00 12.66 25.71
CA ALA A 169 6.30 13.18 26.11
C ALA A 169 6.93 13.96 24.94
N MET A 170 7.31 15.21 25.21
CA MET A 170 7.97 16.07 24.24
C MET A 170 9.41 15.61 24.04
N ILE A 171 9.76 15.28 22.80
CA ILE A 171 11.07 14.80 22.41
C ILE A 171 11.69 15.86 21.48
N PRO A 172 12.87 16.41 21.84
CA PRO A 172 13.55 17.41 21.01
C PRO A 172 14.15 16.79 19.76
N LEU A 173 14.19 17.56 18.68
CA LEU A 173 14.92 17.20 17.46
C LEU A 173 16.44 17.31 17.70
N ASN A 174 17.18 16.39 17.11
CA ASN A 174 18.63 16.46 17.03
C ASN A 174 19.05 16.97 15.65
N ARG A 175 20.24 17.57 15.56
CA ARG A 175 20.80 18.07 14.30
C ARG A 175 20.81 17.01 13.18
N THR A 176 21.26 15.79 13.48
CA THR A 176 21.30 14.70 12.48
C THR A 176 19.92 14.37 11.92
N ILE A 177 18.87 14.38 12.75
CA ILE A 177 17.50 14.12 12.31
C ILE A 177 17.00 15.26 11.41
N VAL A 178 17.35 16.51 11.73
CA VAL A 178 17.03 17.66 10.89
C VAL A 178 17.72 17.53 9.53
N GLU A 179 18.99 17.13 9.50
CA GLU A 179 19.76 16.91 8.28
C GLU A 179 19.16 15.77 7.43
N ASP A 180 18.89 14.61 8.03
CA ASP A 180 18.31 13.43 7.36
C ASP A 180 16.93 13.72 6.76
N LEU A 181 16.04 14.37 7.52
CA LEU A 181 14.70 14.72 7.04
C LEU A 181 14.72 15.85 6.00
N SER A 182 15.64 16.81 6.13
CA SER A 182 15.81 17.86 5.13
C SER A 182 16.33 17.31 3.81
N TRP A 183 17.28 16.38 3.86
CA TRP A 183 17.76 15.63 2.71
C TRP A 183 16.61 14.85 2.06
N LEU A 184 15.85 14.10 2.86
CA LEU A 184 14.73 13.29 2.37
C LEU A 184 13.68 14.17 1.69
N ARG A 185 13.31 15.31 2.30
CA ARG A 185 12.39 16.29 1.70
C ARG A 185 12.88 16.79 0.34
N ALA A 186 14.19 17.02 0.18
CA ALA A 186 14.77 17.52 -1.07
C ALA A 186 14.87 16.46 -2.17
N ILE A 187 14.97 15.18 -1.80
CA ILE A 187 15.16 14.08 -2.75
C ILE A 187 13.82 13.51 -3.26
N ILE A 188 12.78 13.51 -2.42
CA ILE A 188 11.45 12.98 -2.76
C ILE A 188 10.93 13.47 -4.13
N PRO A 189 10.90 14.79 -4.42
CA PRO A 189 10.39 15.27 -5.72
C PRO A 189 11.24 14.82 -6.91
N LYS A 190 12.56 14.66 -6.71
CA LYS A 190 13.51 14.29 -7.78
C LYS A 190 13.44 12.80 -8.12
N SER A 191 13.05 11.98 -7.16
CA SER A 191 13.14 10.52 -7.27
C SER A 191 11.84 9.83 -7.63
N ILE A 192 10.69 10.47 -7.39
CA ILE A 192 9.37 9.87 -7.67
C ILE A 192 8.86 10.23 -9.08
N GLY A 193 9.58 11.10 -9.82
CA GLY A 193 9.19 11.49 -11.18
C GLY A 193 7.79 12.09 -11.19
N ILE A 194 7.64 13.28 -10.62
CA ILE A 194 6.51 14.15 -10.93
C ILE A 194 6.74 14.70 -12.34
#